data_AF-A0A3N7H2I2-F1
#
_entry.id   AF-A0A3N7H2I2-F1
#
_cell.length_a   1.000
_cell.length_b   1.000
_cell.length_c   1.000
_cell.angle_alpha   90.00
_cell.angle_beta   90.00
_cell.angle_gamma   90.00
#
_symmetry.space_group_name_H-M   'P 1'
#
loop_
_entity.id
_entity.type
_entity.pdbx_description
1 polymer ?
#
loop_
_entity_poly.entity_id
_entity_poly.type
_entity_poly.pdbx_seq_one_letter_code
_entity_poly.pdbx_strand_id
1 'polypeptide(L)'
;MNRLKLIIQFVRNMGIRYTIYRIRHEIERRTGILKMRHPVKPRLRKFISLDHWRSTKNNFPLTPRERLSIDKNPTHELQQQCGRILNGEILFFSRQWRMLGIDYDWIT
;
A
#
# COMPACT_ATOMS: atom_id res chain seq x y z
N MET A 1 -49.82 -8.72 -2.48
CA MET A 1 -48.62 -9.45 -2.95
C MET A 1 -47.82 -9.92 -1.74
N ASN A 2 -47.51 -11.22 -1.65
CA ASN A 2 -46.97 -11.82 -0.42
C ASN A 2 -45.55 -11.27 -0.11
N ARG A 3 -45.29 -10.80 1.12
CA ARG A 3 -44.01 -10.14 1.49
C ARG A 3 -42.80 -11.04 1.24
N LEU A 4 -42.97 -12.35 1.41
CA LEU A 4 -41.94 -13.34 1.15
C LEU A 4 -41.52 -13.37 -0.33
N LYS A 5 -42.50 -13.23 -1.24
CA LYS A 5 -42.25 -13.21 -2.69
C LYS A 5 -41.43 -11.99 -3.11
N LEU A 6 -41.70 -10.84 -2.49
CA LEU A 6 -40.93 -9.61 -2.69
C LEU A 6 -39.48 -9.74 -2.20
N ILE A 7 -39.27 -10.35 -1.03
CA ILE A 7 -37.91 -10.58 -0.49
C ILE A 7 -37.12 -11.49 -1.42
N ILE A 8 -37.71 -12.59 -1.88
CA ILE A 8 -37.07 -13.53 -2.80
C ILE A 8 -36.73 -12.83 -4.13
N GLN A 9 -37.66 -12.05 -4.68
CA GLN A 9 -37.41 -11.29 -5.92
C GLN A 9 -36.30 -10.25 -5.74
N PHE A 10 -36.25 -9.55 -4.61
CA PHE A 10 -35.21 -8.58 -4.30
C PHE A 10 -33.84 -9.24 -4.20
N VAL A 11 -33.72 -10.35 -3.46
CA VAL A 11 -32.45 -11.10 -3.34
C VAL A 11 -32.00 -11.64 -4.69
N ARG A 12 -32.93 -12.11 -5.53
CA ARG A 12 -32.62 -12.59 -6.90
C ARG A 12 -32.13 -11.46 -7.80
N ASN A 13 -32.75 -10.28 -7.72
CA ASN A 13 -32.40 -9.13 -8.56
C ASN A 13 -31.09 -8.45 -8.15
N MET A 14 -30.82 -8.34 -6.84
CA MET A 14 -29.63 -7.65 -6.31
C MET A 14 -28.43 -8.59 -6.07
N GLY A 15 -28.69 -9.90 -5.94
CA GLY A 15 -27.68 -10.90 -5.62
C GLY A 15 -27.51 -11.13 -4.11
N ILE A 16 -27.23 -12.38 -3.75
CA ILE A 16 -27.12 -12.83 -2.35
C ILE A 16 -25.96 -12.16 -1.61
N ARG A 17 -24.80 -12.00 -2.27
CA ARG A 17 -23.61 -11.37 -1.67
C ARG A 17 -23.89 -9.93 -1.24
N TYR A 18 -24.53 -9.15 -2.12
CA TYR A 18 -24.89 -7.76 -1.84
C TYR A 18 -25.96 -7.67 -0.75
N THR A 19 -26.97 -8.53 -0.79
CA THR A 19 -28.06 -8.54 0.20
C THR A 19 -27.52 -8.83 1.60
N ILE A 20 -26.66 -9.85 1.76
CA ILE A 20 -26.03 -10.17 3.04
C ILE A 20 -25.18 -8.99 3.55
N TYR A 21 -24.37 -8.39 2.67
CA TYR A 21 -23.59 -7.21 3.03
C TYR A 21 -24.48 -6.08 3.56
N ARG A 22 -25.58 -5.78 2.87
CA ARG A 22 -26.52 -4.71 3.27
C ARG A 22 -27.18 -4.97 4.61
N ILE A 23 -27.62 -6.21 4.85
CA ILE A 23 -28.21 -6.61 6.15
C ILE A 23 -27.19 -6.42 7.27
N ARG A 24 -25.97 -6.95 7.09
CA ARG A 24 -24.89 -6.80 8.06
C ARG A 24 -24.55 -5.32 8.32
N HIS A 25 -24.40 -4.53 7.26
CA HIS A 25 -24.10 -3.11 7.38
C HIS A 25 -25.19 -2.35 8.15
N GLU A 26 -26.47 -2.66 7.89
CA GLU A 26 -27.58 -2.03 8.61
C GLU A 26 -27.57 -2.40 10.10
N ILE A 27 -27.27 -3.65 10.44
CA ILE A 27 -27.08 -4.09 11.83
C ILE A 27 -25.90 -3.33 12.46
N GLU A 28 -24.73 -3.30 11.81
CA GLU A 28 -23.54 -2.60 12.32
C GLU A 28 -23.78 -1.08 12.50
N ARG A 29 -24.60 -0.48 11.64
CA ARG A 29 -25.01 0.93 11.74
C ARG A 29 -25.93 1.18 12.93
N ARG A 30 -26.97 0.36 13.11
CA ARG A 30 -27.98 0.53 14.18
C ARG A 30 -27.43 0.23 15.57
N THR A 31 -26.60 -0.80 15.67
CA THR A 31 -25.92 -1.18 16.92
C THR A 31 -24.77 -0.26 17.29
N GLY A 32 -24.37 0.66 16.40
CA GLY A 32 -23.25 1.57 16.64
C GLY A 32 -21.87 0.92 16.52
N ILE A 33 -21.78 -0.35 16.08
CA ILE A 33 -20.51 -1.06 15.84
C ILE A 33 -19.61 -0.25 14.90
N LEU A 34 -20.18 0.40 13.87
CA LEU A 34 -19.40 1.26 12.96
C LEU A 34 -18.78 2.46 13.69
N LYS A 35 -19.50 3.09 14.62
CA LYS A 35 -18.98 4.22 15.42
C LYS A 35 -17.88 3.77 16.38
N MET A 36 -18.00 2.57 16.91
CA MET A 36 -16.99 1.96 17.78
C MET A 36 -15.71 1.60 17.00
N ARG A 37 -15.86 1.00 15.81
CA ARG A 37 -14.72 0.61 14.95
C ARG A 37 -14.01 1.81 14.34
N HIS A 38 -14.76 2.86 14.02
CA HIS A 38 -14.27 4.09 13.39
C HIS A 38 -14.62 5.31 14.25
N PRO A 39 -13.90 5.52 15.39
CA PRO A 39 -14.20 6.61 16.29
C PRO A 39 -13.86 7.96 15.65
N VAL A 40 -14.79 8.94 15.78
CA VAL A 40 -14.61 10.31 15.28
C VAL A 40 -13.50 11.06 16.03
N LYS A 41 -13.30 10.71 17.31
CA LYS A 41 -12.26 11.28 18.18
C LYS A 41 -11.39 10.13 18.71
N PRO A 42 -10.44 9.61 17.91
CA PRO A 42 -9.52 8.59 18.39
C PRO A 42 -8.71 9.16 19.57
N ARG A 43 -8.33 8.30 20.52
CA ARG A 43 -7.46 8.71 21.61
C ARG A 43 -6.14 9.23 21.03
N LEU A 44 -5.72 10.41 21.49
CA LEU A 44 -4.42 10.96 21.13
C LEU A 44 -3.33 9.99 21.61
N ARG A 45 -2.62 9.41 20.65
CA ARG A 45 -1.43 8.59 20.94
C ARG A 45 -0.25 9.54 21.06
N LYS A 46 0.47 9.45 22.18
CA LYS A 46 1.78 10.09 22.30
C LYS A 46 2.79 9.19 21.61
N PHE A 47 3.44 9.73 20.59
CA PHE A 47 4.58 9.08 19.95
C PHE A 47 5.88 9.59 20.57
N ILE A 48 6.98 8.87 20.37
CA ILE A 48 8.31 9.35 20.74
C ILE A 48 8.59 10.68 20.00
N SER A 49 9.29 11.61 20.65
CA SER A 49 9.73 12.83 19.99
C SER A 49 10.79 12.51 18.93
N LEU A 50 10.96 13.41 17.97
CA LEU A 50 11.99 13.29 16.94
C LEU A 50 13.40 13.23 17.57
N ASP A 51 13.66 14.01 18.61
CA ASP A 51 14.94 13.98 19.33
C ASP A 51 15.16 12.63 20.04
N HIS A 52 14.12 12.12 20.70
CA HIS A 52 14.17 10.80 21.32
C HIS A 52 14.35 9.69 20.29
N TRP A 53 13.71 9.78 19.12
CA TRP A 53 13.87 8.81 18.04
C TRP A 53 15.29 8.83 17.48
N ARG A 54 15.90 10.01 17.31
CA ARG A 54 17.29 10.17 16.86
C ARG A 54 18.29 9.65 17.88
N SER A 55 18.04 9.85 19.18
CA SER A 55 18.90 9.37 20.26
C SER A 55 18.72 7.87 20.53
N THR A 56 17.57 7.30 20.17
CA THR A 56 17.35 5.86 20.25
C THR A 56 18.25 5.21 19.21
N LYS A 57 19.06 4.24 19.63
CA LYS A 57 19.78 3.36 18.71
C LYS A 57 18.74 2.57 17.94
N ASN A 58 18.27 3.10 16.80
CA ASN A 58 17.36 2.39 15.94
C ASN A 58 18.05 1.08 15.55
N ASN A 59 17.50 -0.04 16.00
CA ASN A 59 17.90 -1.37 15.53
C ASN A 59 17.37 -1.56 14.10
N PHE A 60 17.74 -0.63 13.21
CA PHE A 60 17.48 -0.80 11.80
C PHE A 60 18.26 -2.04 11.36
N PRO A 61 17.60 -3.05 10.80
CA PRO A 61 18.24 -4.34 10.52
C PRO A 61 19.32 -4.25 9.44
N LEU A 62 19.36 -3.14 8.70
CA LEU A 62 20.38 -2.90 7.67
C LEU A 62 21.51 -2.04 8.26
N THR A 63 22.73 -2.52 8.12
CA THR A 63 23.93 -1.73 8.40
C THR A 63 24.10 -0.65 7.32
N PRO A 64 24.72 0.50 7.67
CA PRO A 64 25.10 1.50 6.68
C PRO A 64 25.90 0.88 5.53
N ARG A 65 25.74 1.40 4.31
CA ARG A 65 26.41 0.88 3.11
C ARG A 65 27.92 0.81 3.29
N GLU A 66 28.49 1.77 3.98
CA GLU A 66 29.93 1.90 4.26
C GLU A 66 30.44 0.78 5.18
N ARG A 67 29.55 0.14 5.94
CA ARG A 67 29.86 -0.97 6.85
C ARG A 67 29.52 -2.34 6.26
N LEU A 68 28.98 -2.39 5.04
CA LEU A 68 28.71 -3.64 4.33
C LEU A 68 30.01 -4.14 3.67
N SER A 69 30.59 -5.20 4.23
CA SER A 69 31.67 -5.95 3.58
C SER A 69 31.06 -7.02 2.68
N ILE A 70 30.61 -6.62 1.50
CA ILE A 70 30.05 -7.53 0.49
C ILE A 70 31.03 -7.61 -0.68
N ASP A 71 31.38 -8.82 -1.09
CA ASP A 71 32.19 -9.03 -2.28
C ASP A 71 31.43 -8.57 -3.53
N LYS A 72 32.07 -7.69 -4.30
CA LYS A 72 31.50 -7.21 -5.55
C LYS A 72 31.69 -8.26 -6.63
N ASN A 73 30.60 -8.69 -7.26
CA ASN A 73 30.64 -9.62 -8.40
C ASN A 73 30.19 -8.89 -9.68
N PRO A 74 31.09 -8.17 -10.38
CA PRO A 74 30.75 -7.49 -11.62
C PRO A 74 30.49 -8.52 -12.72
N THR A 75 29.27 -8.51 -13.27
CA THR A 75 28.92 -9.33 -14.43
C THR A 75 28.77 -8.46 -15.67
N HIS A 76 28.94 -9.07 -16.85
CA HIS A 76 28.72 -8.39 -18.13
C HIS A 76 27.29 -7.83 -18.25
N GLU A 77 26.30 -8.57 -17.74
CA GLU A 77 24.91 -8.11 -17.71
C GLU A 77 24.76 -6.84 -16.84
N LEU A 78 25.35 -6.80 -15.65
CA LEU A 78 25.31 -5.61 -14.79
C LEU A 78 25.98 -4.41 -15.45
N GLN A 79 27.11 -4.63 -16.14
CA GLN A 79 27.77 -3.55 -16.89
C GLN A 79 26.87 -2.98 -17.98
N GLN A 80 26.19 -3.85 -18.74
CA GLN A 80 25.25 -3.43 -19.78
C GLN A 80 24.08 -2.64 -19.18
N GLN A 81 23.45 -3.16 -18.12
CA GLN A 81 22.34 -2.48 -17.44
C GLN A 81 22.76 -1.12 -16.86
N CYS A 82 23.96 -1.05 -16.27
CA CYS A 82 24.52 0.19 -15.77
C CYS A 82 24.69 1.23 -16.88
N GLY A 83 25.25 0.84 -18.04
CA GLY A 83 25.39 1.73 -19.18
C GLY A 83 24.05 2.29 -19.68
N ARG A 84 23.01 1.46 -19.70
CA ARG A 84 21.65 1.89 -20.06
C ARG A 84 21.09 2.92 -19.09
N ILE A 85 21.22 2.67 -17.78
CA ILE A 85 20.78 3.59 -16.73
C ILE A 85 21.50 4.92 -16.82
N LEU A 86 22.83 4.90 -16.98
CA LEU A 86 23.63 6.10 -17.12
C LEU A 86 23.31 6.91 -18.39
N ASN A 87 22.81 6.25 -19.44
CA ASN A 87 22.33 6.88 -20.66
C ASN A 87 20.87 7.41 -20.57
N GLY A 88 20.21 7.29 -19.43
CA GLY A 88 18.84 7.80 -19.22
C GLY A 88 17.73 6.79 -19.55
N GLU A 89 18.05 5.50 -19.68
CA GLU A 89 17.06 4.43 -19.79
C GLU A 89 16.73 3.83 -18.42
N ILE A 90 15.45 3.65 -18.12
CA ILE A 90 14.99 3.01 -16.88
C ILE A 90 14.20 1.74 -17.18
N LEU A 91 14.46 0.67 -16.42
CA LEU A 91 13.69 -0.57 -16.48
C LEU A 91 12.39 -0.42 -15.65
N PHE A 92 11.25 -0.47 -16.33
CA PHE A 92 9.93 -0.38 -15.69
C PHE A 92 9.48 -1.71 -15.10
N PHE A 93 8.50 -1.69 -14.20
CA PHE A 93 7.91 -2.90 -13.60
C PHE A 93 7.32 -3.89 -14.61
N SER A 94 6.95 -3.41 -15.80
CA SER A 94 6.55 -4.26 -16.94
C SER A 94 7.71 -5.01 -17.60
N ARG A 95 8.93 -4.93 -17.05
CA ARG A 95 10.18 -5.46 -17.59
C ARG A 95 10.55 -4.85 -18.95
N GLN A 96 10.15 -3.59 -19.17
CA GLN A 96 10.44 -2.84 -20.39
C GLN A 96 11.39 -1.68 -20.08
N TRP A 97 12.39 -1.51 -20.93
CA TRP A 97 13.26 -0.34 -20.86
C TRP A 97 12.61 0.85 -21.55
N ARG A 98 12.64 2.00 -20.88
CA ARG A 98 12.07 3.26 -21.37
C ARG A 98 13.16 4.34 -21.33
N MET A 99 13.33 5.05 -22.44
CA MET A 99 14.19 6.24 -22.49
C MET A 99 13.42 7.40 -21.85
N LEU A 100 13.89 7.86 -20.69
CA LEU A 100 13.35 9.04 -20.01
C LEU A 100 14.29 10.24 -20.16
N GLY A 101 15.58 9.99 -20.39
CA GLY A 101 16.64 11.00 -20.27
C GLY A 101 17.11 11.12 -18.84
N ILE A 102 18.14 11.96 -18.63
CA ILE A 102 18.78 12.14 -17.31
C ILE A 102 17.98 13.12 -16.44
N ASP A 103 17.36 14.12 -17.08
CA ASP A 103 16.69 15.25 -16.42
C ASP A 103 15.17 15.21 -16.62
N TYR A 104 14.56 14.02 -16.59
CA TYR A 104 13.12 13.87 -16.77
C TYR A 104 12.35 14.46 -15.57
N ASP A 105 11.52 15.46 -15.83
CA ASP A 105 10.61 16.02 -14.82
C ASP A 105 9.41 15.08 -14.63
N TRP A 106 9.34 14.45 -13.46
CA TRP A 106 8.30 13.51 -13.09
C TRP A 106 7.09 14.18 -12.41
N ILE A 107 7.11 15.52 -12.25
CA ILE A 107 6.05 16.30 -11.60
C ILE A 107 5.02 16.84 -12.62
N THR A 108 5.25 16.67 -13.94
CA THR A 108 4.33 17.10 -15.01
C THR A 108 2.90 16.60 -14.86
#